data_AF-A0A9E1XHE5-F1
#
_entry.id   AF-A0A9E1XHE5-F1
#
_cell.length_a   1.000
_cell.length_b   1.000
_cell.length_c   1.000
_cell.angle_alpha   90.00
_cell.angle_beta   90.00
_cell.angle_gamma   90.00
#
_symmetry.space_group_name_H-M   'P 1'
#
loop_
_entity.id
_entity.type
_entity.pdbx_description
1 polymer ?
#
loop_
_entity_poly.entity_id
_entity_poly.type
_entity_poly.pdbx_seq_one_letter_code
_entity_poly.pdbx_strand_id
1 'polypeptide(L)' 'CGTLGAARMAEEAGVKKLILVHMGPNISQHGVLEKGIGDIREVYSGQVIYSEELMAIDI' A
#
# COMPACT_ATOMS: atom_id res chain seq x y z
N CYS A 1 -7.11 -1.78 9.45
CA CYS A 1 -7.17 -0.70 8.43
C CYS A 1 -7.51 -1.34 7.08
N GLY A 2 -8.02 -0.57 6.11
CA GLY A 2 -8.34 -1.10 4.77
C GLY A 2 -7.12 -1.60 3.97
N THR A 3 -5.91 -1.08 4.28
CA THR A 3 -4.68 -1.41 3.54
C THR A 3 -4.21 -2.85 3.76
N LEU A 4 -4.42 -3.44 4.94
CA LEU A 4 -4.07 -4.85 5.20
C LEU A 4 -4.96 -5.83 4.41
N GLY A 5 -6.24 -5.48 4.23
CA GLY A 5 -7.16 -6.25 3.40
C GLY A 5 -6.76 -6.21 1.92
N ALA A 6 -6.38 -5.02 1.43
CA ALA A 6 -5.86 -4.86 0.08
C ALA A 6 -4.56 -5.66 -0.14
N ALA A 7 -3.66 -5.69 0.84
CA ALA A 7 -2.43 -6.47 0.80
C ALA A 7 -2.68 -7.97 0.71
N ARG A 8 -3.58 -8.52 1.54
CA ARG A 8 -3.96 -9.94 1.49
C ARG A 8 -4.57 -10.32 0.14
N MET A 9 -5.47 -9.49 -0.37
CA MET A 9 -6.07 -9.69 -1.69
C MET A 9 -5.01 -9.67 -2.80
N ALA A 10 -4.04 -8.77 -2.72
CA ALA A 10 -2.95 -8.66 -3.69
C ALA A 10 -2.03 -9.90 -3.65
N GLU A 11 -1.70 -10.39 -2.46
CA GLU A 11 -0.92 -11.63 -2.29
C GLU A 11 -1.66 -12.84 -2.88
N GLU A 12 -2.94 -13.01 -2.53
CA GLU A 12 -3.78 -14.09 -3.05
C GLU A 12 -3.94 -14.03 -4.58
N ALA A 13 -4.00 -12.82 -5.15
CA ALA A 13 -4.06 -12.60 -6.58
C ALA A 13 -2.69 -12.77 -7.29
N GLY A 14 -1.60 -12.92 -6.53
CA GLY A 14 -0.24 -13.07 -7.08
C GLY A 14 0.26 -11.85 -7.86
N VAL A 15 -0.22 -10.63 -7.54
CA VAL A 15 0.18 -9.42 -8.27
C VAL A 15 1.55 -8.93 -7.81
N LYS A 16 2.35 -8.44 -8.76
CA LYS A 16 3.73 -8.00 -8.49
C LYS A 16 3.83 -6.61 -7.86
N LYS A 17 2.85 -5.73 -8.14
CA LYS A 17 2.80 -4.35 -7.66
C LYS A 17 1.42 -4.06 -7.07
N LEU A 18 1.38 -3.56 -5.85
CA LEU A 18 0.19 -3.03 -5.17
C LEU A 18 0.33 -1.51 -5.03
N ILE A 19 -0.56 -0.76 -5.67
CA ILE A 19 -0.61 0.70 -5.61
C ILE A 19 -1.76 1.12 -4.69
N LEU A 20 -1.45 1.83 -3.61
CA LEU A 20 -2.44 2.30 -2.63
C LEU A 20 -2.81 3.76 -2.89
N VAL A 21 -4.10 3.98 -3.15
CA VAL A 21 -4.75 5.29 -3.39
C VAL A 21 -5.80 5.58 -2.30
N HIS A 22 -6.43 6.77 -2.35
CA HIS A 22 -7.51 7.18 -1.45
C HIS A 22 -7.20 7.06 0.04
N MET A 23 -5.99 7.46 0.44
CA MET A 23 -5.62 7.50 1.85
C MET A 23 -6.14 8.77 2.50
N GLY A 24 -6.87 8.62 3.61
CA GLY A 24 -7.30 9.75 4.41
C GLY A 24 -6.10 10.52 5.02
N PRO A 25 -6.27 11.80 5.35
CA PRO A 25 -5.18 12.71 5.79
C PRO A 25 -4.45 12.29 7.07
N ASN A 26 -4.97 11.29 7.80
CA ASN A 26 -4.32 10.70 8.98
C ASN A 26 -3.36 9.56 8.62
N ILE A 27 -3.60 8.88 7.49
CA ILE A 27 -2.82 7.71 7.04
C ILE A 27 -1.67 8.16 6.12
N SER A 28 -1.83 9.31 5.45
CA SER A 28 -0.82 9.91 4.58
C SER A 28 0.27 10.69 5.34
N GLN A 29 0.22 10.74 6.67
CA GLN A 29 1.25 11.41 7.48
C GLN A 29 2.46 10.49 7.69
N HIS A 30 3.65 11.10 7.69
CA HIS A 30 4.87 10.42 8.11
C HIS A 30 4.72 9.89 9.55
N GLY A 31 5.23 8.68 9.78
CA GLY A 31 5.02 7.84 10.96
C GLY A 31 3.91 6.78 10.77
N VAL A 32 2.69 7.21 10.39
CA VAL A 32 1.54 6.29 10.24
C VAL A 32 1.66 5.47 8.95
N LEU A 33 2.17 6.10 7.89
CA LEU A 33 2.39 5.48 6.60
C LEU A 33 3.45 4.39 6.67
N GLU A 34 4.59 4.65 7.31
CA GLU A 34 5.71 3.72 7.48
C GLU A 34 5.31 2.52 8.31
N LYS A 35 4.51 2.73 9.37
CA LYS A 35 3.91 1.63 10.13
C LYS A 35 3.01 0.79 9.24
N GLY A 36 2.14 1.42 8.43
CA GLY A 36 1.28 0.74 7.48
C GLY A 36 2.05 -0.09 6.45
N ILE A 37 3.18 0.41 5.96
CA ILE A 37 4.09 -0.35 5.08
C ILE A 37 4.66 -1.57 5.80
N GLY A 38 5.08 -1.41 7.06
CA GLY A 38 5.53 -2.53 7.90
C GLY A 38 4.46 -3.61 8.02
N ASP A 39 3.24 -3.21 8.40
CA ASP A 39 2.11 -4.13 8.56
C ASP A 39 1.77 -4.86 7.24
N ILE A 40 1.82 -4.16 6.09
CA ILE A 40 1.58 -4.77 4.77
C ILE A 40 2.66 -5.82 4.43
N ARG A 41 3.92 -5.54 4.75
CA ARG A 41 5.04 -6.44 4.45
C ARG A 41 4.96 -7.78 5.19
N GLU A 42 4.21 -7.87 6.28
CA GLU A 42 3.95 -9.14 6.95
C GLU A 42 3.05 -10.08 6.15
N VAL A 43 2.26 -9.55 5.20
CA VAL A 43 1.22 -10.31 4.48
C VAL A 43 1.28 -10.21 2.96
N TYR A 44 2.15 -9.35 2.41
CA TYR A 44 2.32 -9.16 0.97
C TYR A 44 3.80 -9.11 0.61
N SER A 45 4.20 -9.96 -0.32
CA SER A 45 5.60 -10.16 -0.73
C SER A 45 6.01 -9.30 -1.94
N GLY A 46 5.04 -8.72 -2.66
CA GLY A 46 5.29 -7.87 -3.82
C GLY A 46 5.66 -6.43 -3.48
N GLN A 47 5.79 -5.60 -4.52
CA GLN A 47 6.14 -4.19 -4.37
C GLN A 47 4.92 -3.39 -3.94
N VAL A 48 5.05 -2.63 -2.85
CA VAL A 48 4.02 -1.68 -2.40
C VAL A 48 4.41 -0.28 -2.82
N ILE A 49 3.48 0.44 -3.46
CA ILE A 49 3.64 1.85 -3.85
C ILE A 49 2.52 2.64 -3.17
N TYR A 50 2.92 3.62 -2.36
CA TYR A 50 2.02 4.63 -1.85
C TYR A 50 2.00 5.78 -2.84
N SER A 51 0.88 5.97 -3.54
CA SER A 51 0.79 7.02 -4.55
C SER A 51 0.42 8.35 -3.92
N GLU A 52 1.13 9.40 -4.32
CA GLU A 52 0.78 10.78 -4.02
C GLU A 52 -0.06 11.40 -5.15
N GLU A 53 -0.71 12.53 -4.84
CA GLU A 53 -1.46 13.29 -5.85
C GLU A 53 -0.55 13.69 -7.01
N LEU A 54 -1.04 13.51 -8.25
CA LEU A 54 -0.29 13.68 -9.49
C LEU A 54 0.99 12.81 -9.66
N MET A 55 1.16 11.74 -8.87
CA MET A 55 2.25 10.79 -9.09
C MET A 55 2.04 9.98 -10.37
N ALA A 56 3.02 10.00 -11.27
CA ALA A 56 3.07 9.10 -12.42
C ALA A 56 3.72 7.77 -12.04
N ILE A 57 3.15 6.66 -12.49
CA ILE A 57 3.66 5.30 -12.24
C ILE A 57 3.80 4.58 -13.58
N ASP A 58 5.02 4.14 -13.88
CA ASP A 58 5.28 3.25 -15.02
C ASP A 58 4.94 1.80 -14.64
N ILE A 59 4.14 1.16 -15.50
CA ILE A 59 3.57 -0.16 -15.23
C ILE A 59 4.42 -1.26 -15.86
#